data_AF-A0A7C6A1M7-F1
#
_entry.id   AF-A0A7C6A1M7-F1
#
_cell.length_a   1.000
_cell.length_b   1.000
_cell.length_c   1.000
_cell.angle_alpha   90.00
_cell.angle_beta   90.00
_cell.angle_gamma   90.00
#
_symmetry.space_group_name_H-M   'P 1'
#
loop_
_entity.id
_entity.type
_entity.pdbx_description
1 polymer ?
#
loop_
_entity_poly.entity_id
_entity_poly.type
_entity_poly.pdbx_seq_one_letter_code
_entity_poly.pdbx_strand_id
1 'polypeptide(L)'
;MAAKAERISEDWRIPDRLWERMEPLLPKRKRRRRYPGRKPLEWRRVMDGIFYVLRTGCQWKAAPREFGSGSSLHRYFQQLVAAGVFEKLWTLALEEYDTLKGIQWDWQCIDGAMSKAPLGGEKNRAQSHG
;
A
#
# COMPACT_ATOMS: atom_id res chain seq x y z
N MET A 1 4.76 3.22 -36.58
CA MET A 1 4.15 2.56 -35.41
C MET A 1 4.67 3.24 -34.16
N ALA A 2 3.84 4.00 -33.45
CA ALA A 2 4.28 4.78 -32.30
C ALA A 2 4.49 3.86 -31.09
N ALA A 3 5.73 3.79 -30.60
CA ALA A 3 6.04 3.24 -29.29
C ALA A 3 5.19 3.99 -28.26
N LYS A 4 4.30 3.26 -27.58
CA LYS A 4 3.42 3.83 -26.56
C LYS A 4 4.30 4.19 -25.38
N ALA A 5 4.54 5.49 -25.19
CA ALA A 5 5.45 6.04 -24.19
C ALA A 5 5.28 5.34 -22.83
N GLU A 6 6.31 4.59 -22.45
CA GLU A 6 6.52 4.12 -21.09
C GLU A 6 6.99 5.37 -20.32
N ARG A 7 6.05 6.04 -19.64
CA ARG A 7 6.24 7.41 -19.13
C ARG A 7 6.54 7.44 -17.63
N ILE A 8 6.81 6.28 -17.06
CA ILE A 8 7.13 6.07 -15.66
C ILE A 8 8.55 5.54 -15.58
N SER A 9 9.41 6.27 -14.86
CA SER A 9 10.79 5.82 -14.59
C SER A 9 10.77 4.43 -13.95
N GLU A 10 11.73 3.59 -14.32
CA GLU A 10 11.95 2.27 -13.70
C GLU A 10 12.09 2.37 -12.18
N ASP A 11 12.54 3.51 -11.64
CA ASP A 11 12.63 3.78 -10.20
C ASP A 11 11.29 3.68 -9.43
N TRP A 12 10.17 3.73 -10.16
CA TRP A 12 8.82 3.62 -9.63
C TRP A 12 8.20 2.24 -9.81
N ARG A 13 8.95 1.30 -10.41
CA ARG A 13 8.55 -0.10 -10.50
C ARG A 13 9.21 -0.89 -9.37
N ILE A 14 8.49 -1.90 -8.90
CA ILE A 14 9.04 -2.86 -7.95
C ILE A 14 10.15 -3.63 -8.68
N PRO A 15 11.37 -3.77 -8.13
CA PRO A 15 12.42 -4.57 -8.76
C PRO A 15 12.00 -6.04 -8.93
N ASP A 16 12.43 -6.70 -9.99
CA ASP A 16 11.99 -8.08 -10.31
C ASP A 16 12.28 -9.07 -9.18
N ARG A 17 13.47 -9.02 -8.58
CA ARG A 17 13.83 -9.88 -7.44
C ARG A 17 12.88 -9.72 -6.25
N LEU A 18 12.43 -8.49 -6.00
CA LEU A 18 11.45 -8.24 -4.95
C LEU A 18 10.08 -8.76 -5.38
N TRP A 19 9.69 -8.51 -6.63
CA TRP A 19 8.44 -9.00 -7.20
C TRP A 19 8.28 -10.52 -7.08
N GLU A 20 9.31 -11.29 -7.42
CA GLU A 20 9.30 -12.76 -7.35
C GLU A 20 8.96 -13.29 -5.96
N ARG A 21 9.36 -12.57 -4.90
CA ARG A 21 9.03 -12.94 -3.51
C ARG A 21 7.65 -12.44 -3.09
N MET A 22 7.19 -11.33 -3.64
CA MET A 22 5.89 -10.73 -3.33
C MET A 22 4.73 -11.45 -4.01
N GLU A 23 4.89 -11.84 -5.27
CA GLU A 23 3.84 -12.40 -6.12
C GLU A 23 3.12 -13.61 -5.49
N PRO A 24 3.82 -14.58 -4.86
CA PRO A 24 3.19 -15.72 -4.20
C PRO A 24 2.26 -15.36 -3.05
N LEU A 25 2.45 -14.20 -2.42
CA LEU A 25 1.63 -13.72 -1.30
C LEU A 25 0.31 -13.12 -1.79
N LEU A 26 0.18 -12.81 -3.07
CA LEU A 26 -0.99 -12.17 -3.63
C LEU A 26 -2.15 -13.15 -3.79
N PRO A 27 -3.39 -12.71 -3.51
CA PRO A 27 -4.55 -13.57 -3.61
C PRO A 27 -4.79 -14.01 -5.06
N LYS A 28 -5.09 -15.30 -5.25
CA LYS A 28 -5.51 -15.83 -6.55
C LYS A 28 -6.81 -15.17 -6.99
N ARG A 29 -6.79 -14.58 -8.19
CA ARG A 29 -7.96 -13.91 -8.73
C ARG A 29 -8.97 -14.90 -9.28
N LYS A 30 -10.15 -14.94 -8.67
CA LYS A 30 -11.29 -15.69 -9.19
C LYS A 30 -12.04 -14.82 -10.20
N ARG A 31 -12.05 -15.22 -11.47
CA ARG A 31 -12.85 -14.57 -12.52
C ARG A 31 -14.19 -15.28 -12.66
N ARG A 32 -15.29 -14.51 -12.66
CA ARG A 32 -16.62 -15.07 -12.95
C ARG A 32 -16.62 -15.64 -14.38
N ARG A 33 -17.12 -16.87 -14.55
CA ARG A 33 -17.20 -17.52 -15.87
C ARG A 33 -18.25 -16.87 -16.76
N ARG A 34 -19.42 -16.53 -16.21
CA ARG A 34 -20.52 -15.88 -16.93
C ARG A 34 -20.46 -14.36 -16.73
N TYR A 35 -20.58 -13.60 -17.83
CA TYR A 35 -20.48 -12.14 -17.87
C TYR A 35 -19.25 -11.59 -17.12
N PRO A 36 -18.03 -11.96 -17.56
CA PRO A 36 -16.79 -11.68 -16.82
C PRO A 36 -16.42 -10.20 -16.70
N GLY A 37 -17.16 -9.29 -17.35
CA GLY A 37 -16.85 -7.86 -17.38
C GLY A 37 -15.47 -7.55 -17.96
N ARG A 38 -14.94 -6.38 -17.60
CA ARG A 38 -13.60 -5.93 -18.01
C ARG A 38 -12.50 -6.82 -17.41
N LYS A 39 -11.48 -7.13 -18.20
CA LYS A 39 -10.30 -7.86 -17.72
C LYS A 39 -9.67 -7.14 -16.51
N PRO A 40 -9.36 -7.86 -15.41
CA PRO A 40 -8.61 -7.31 -14.29
C PRO A 40 -7.24 -6.75 -14.71
N LEU A 41 -6.73 -5.76 -13.98
CA LEU A 41 -5.37 -5.21 -14.20
C LEU A 41 -4.31 -6.14 -13.64
N GLU A 42 -3.29 -6.55 -14.38
CA GLU A 42 -2.21 -7.43 -13.89
C GLU A 42 -1.66 -7.05 -12.51
N TRP A 43 -1.32 -8.06 -11.70
CA TRP A 43 -0.92 -7.84 -10.32
C TRP A 43 0.32 -6.95 -10.19
N ARG A 44 1.34 -7.17 -11.02
CA ARG A 44 2.56 -6.35 -11.07
C ARG A 44 2.23 -4.86 -11.20
N ARG A 45 1.44 -4.55 -12.23
CA ARG A 45 1.00 -3.18 -12.54
C ARG A 45 0.17 -2.55 -11.41
N VAL A 46 -0.68 -3.34 -10.76
CA VAL A 46 -1.47 -2.86 -9.61
C VAL A 46 -0.56 -2.55 -8.43
N MET A 47 0.41 -3.41 -8.14
CA MET A 47 1.34 -3.24 -7.04
C MET A 47 2.26 -2.04 -7.29
N ASP A 48 2.84 -1.89 -8.48
CA ASP A 48 3.64 -0.71 -8.84
C ASP A 48 2.83 0.59 -8.61
N GLY A 49 1.56 0.62 -9.04
CA GLY A 49 0.70 1.79 -8.84
C GLY A 49 0.33 2.06 -7.39
N ILE A 50 0.14 1.02 -6.58
CA ILE A 50 -0.10 1.16 -5.14
C ILE A 50 1.16 1.69 -4.44
N PHE A 51 2.33 1.10 -4.71
CA PHE A 51 3.59 1.54 -4.13
C PHE A 51 3.96 2.96 -4.56
N TYR A 52 3.65 3.35 -5.79
CA TYR A 52 3.77 4.74 -6.23
C TYR A 52 2.98 5.69 -5.33
N VAL A 53 1.69 5.37 -5.08
CA VAL A 53 0.83 6.18 -4.20
C VAL A 53 1.35 6.20 -2.76
N LEU A 54 1.77 5.06 -2.22
CA LEU A 54 2.28 4.95 -0.85
C LEU A 54 3.60 5.70 -0.67
N ARG A 55 4.50 5.67 -1.66
CA ARG A 55 5.80 6.36 -1.60
C ARG A 55 5.68 7.86 -1.80
N THR A 56 4.75 8.32 -2.64
CA THR A 56 4.57 9.75 -2.95
C THR A 56 3.57 10.46 -2.04
N GLY A 57 2.66 9.71 -1.40
CA GLY A 57 1.53 10.27 -0.66
C GLY A 57 0.48 10.96 -1.53
N CYS A 58 0.54 10.80 -2.86
CA CYS A 58 -0.39 11.48 -3.75
C CYS A 58 -1.82 10.92 -3.63
N GLN A 59 -2.83 11.70 -4.01
CA GLN A 59 -4.19 11.19 -4.09
C GLN A 59 -4.31 10.05 -5.11
N TRP A 60 -5.16 9.05 -4.85
CA TRP A 60 -5.39 7.93 -5.78
C TRP A 60 -5.75 8.37 -7.20
N LYS A 61 -6.51 9.46 -7.35
CA LYS A 61 -6.90 10.00 -8.67
C LYS A 61 -5.74 10.72 -9.40
N ALA A 62 -4.70 11.10 -8.66
CA ALA A 62 -3.49 11.72 -9.21
C ALA A 62 -2.44 10.67 -9.64
N ALA A 63 -2.62 9.39 -9.28
CA ALA A 63 -1.74 8.33 -9.73
C ALA A 63 -1.71 8.24 -11.27
N PRO A 64 -0.54 7.97 -11.89
CA PRO A 64 -0.43 7.80 -13.34
C PRO A 64 -1.43 6.77 -13.89
N ARG A 65 -2.15 7.15 -14.95
CA ARG A 65 -3.12 6.26 -15.62
C ARG A 65 -2.49 5.01 -16.22
N GLU A 66 -1.18 5.03 -16.42
CA GLU A 66 -0.37 3.90 -16.82
C GLU A 66 -0.41 2.75 -15.82
N PHE A 67 -0.73 2.96 -14.53
CA PHE A 67 -0.97 1.85 -13.59
C PHE A 67 -2.43 1.36 -13.59
N GLY A 68 -3.36 2.25 -13.94
CA GLY A 68 -4.79 1.97 -13.90
C GLY A 68 -5.57 3.22 -13.51
N SER A 69 -6.89 3.10 -13.38
CA SER A 69 -7.66 4.19 -12.78
C SER A 69 -7.46 4.22 -11.27
N GLY A 70 -7.40 5.43 -10.70
CA GLY A 70 -7.26 5.61 -9.25
C GLY A 70 -8.30 4.84 -8.44
N SER A 71 -9.56 4.82 -8.88
CA SER A 71 -10.62 4.03 -8.24
C SER A 71 -10.35 2.52 -8.28
N SER A 72 -9.72 2.02 -9.34
CA SER A 72 -9.35 0.59 -9.41
C SER A 72 -8.17 0.29 -8.49
N LEU A 73 -7.14 1.15 -8.47
CA LEU A 73 -5.99 1.00 -7.57
C LEU A 73 -6.44 1.00 -6.10
N HIS A 74 -7.28 1.97 -5.71
CA HIS A 74 -7.82 2.01 -4.35
C HIS A 74 -8.65 0.75 -4.02
N ARG A 75 -9.50 0.28 -4.94
CA ARG A 75 -10.25 -0.96 -4.74
C ARG A 75 -9.32 -2.17 -4.56
N TYR A 76 -8.25 -2.27 -5.34
CA TYR A 76 -7.27 -3.36 -5.17
C TYR A 76 -6.50 -3.23 -3.86
N PHE A 77 -6.10 -2.02 -3.47
CA PHE A 77 -5.47 -1.77 -2.18
C PHE A 77 -6.35 -2.29 -1.03
N GLN A 78 -7.65 -1.95 -1.01
CA GLN A 78 -8.58 -2.46 -0.01
C GLN A 78 -8.70 -3.99 0.00
N GLN A 79 -8.68 -4.64 -1.18
CA GLN A 79 -8.68 -6.11 -1.27
C GLN A 79 -7.41 -6.73 -0.70
N LEU A 80 -6.25 -6.10 -0.93
CA LEU A 80 -4.96 -6.57 -0.44
C LEU A 80 -4.85 -6.38 1.07
N VAL A 81 -5.35 -5.26 1.61
CA VAL A 81 -5.49 -5.03 3.05
C VAL A 81 -6.36 -6.11 3.68
N ALA A 82 -7.56 -6.34 3.13
CA ALA A 82 -8.47 -7.38 3.65
C ALA A 82 -7.89 -8.81 3.55
N ALA A 83 -6.98 -9.05 2.61
CA ALA A 83 -6.29 -10.33 2.44
C ALA A 83 -5.01 -10.45 3.30
N GLY A 84 -4.67 -9.45 4.12
CA GLY A 84 -3.49 -9.44 4.98
C GLY A 84 -2.17 -9.40 4.20
N VAL A 85 -2.18 -8.91 2.96
CA VAL A 85 -0.97 -8.94 2.10
C VAL A 85 0.12 -8.05 2.65
N PHE A 86 -0.21 -6.86 3.16
CA PHE A 86 0.79 -5.93 3.69
C PHE A 86 1.47 -6.45 4.97
N GLU A 87 0.73 -7.17 5.80
CA GLU A 87 1.29 -7.84 6.98
C GLU A 87 2.29 -8.94 6.57
N LYS A 88 1.93 -9.78 5.60
CA LYS A 88 2.84 -10.81 5.07
C LYS A 88 4.09 -10.21 4.43
N LEU A 89 3.93 -9.09 3.71
CA LEU A 89 5.05 -8.36 3.13
C LEU A 89 5.96 -7.76 4.21
N TRP A 90 5.38 -7.27 5.30
CA TRP A 90 6.13 -6.77 6.44
C TRP A 90 6.94 -7.89 7.10
N THR A 91 6.33 -9.05 7.36
CA THR A 91 7.04 -10.22 7.88
C THR A 91 8.21 -10.62 6.98
N LEU A 92 7.98 -10.74 5.67
CA LEU A 92 9.02 -11.07 4.69
C LEU A 92 10.18 -10.04 4.72
N ALA A 93 9.86 -8.76 4.86
CA ALA A 93 10.87 -7.71 4.93
C ALA A 93 11.69 -7.80 6.23
N LEU A 94 11.05 -8.11 7.36
CA LEU A 94 11.73 -8.32 8.64
C LEU A 94 12.66 -9.54 8.59
N GLU A 95 12.21 -10.67 8.02
CA GLU A 95 13.03 -11.88 7.86
C GLU A 95 14.28 -11.63 6.99
N GLU A 96 14.12 -10.91 5.88
CA GLU A 96 15.26 -10.54 5.04
C GLU A 96 16.20 -9.57 5.78
N TYR A 97 15.65 -8.61 6.51
CA TYR A 97 16.46 -7.66 7.27
C TYR A 97 17.23 -8.33 8.40
N ASP A 98 16.61 -9.26 9.13
CA ASP A 98 17.25 -10.08 10.16
C ASP A 98 18.41 -10.90 9.58
N THR A 99 18.20 -11.50 8.40
CA THR A 99 19.26 -12.23 7.70
C THR A 99 20.43 -11.32 7.30
N LEU A 100 20.16 -10.09 6.84
CA LEU A 100 21.18 -9.18 6.32
C LEU A 100 21.92 -8.37 7.40
N LYS A 101 21.23 -8.01 8.48
CA LYS A 101 21.71 -7.05 9.48
C LYS A 101 21.55 -7.53 10.93
N GLY A 102 20.73 -8.55 11.16
CA GLY A 102 20.32 -8.98 12.49
C GLY A 102 19.29 -8.03 13.10
N ILE A 103 18.23 -8.60 13.65
CA ILE A 103 17.25 -7.92 14.50
C ILE A 103 17.47 -8.41 15.93
N GLN A 104 17.62 -7.48 16.86
CA GLN A 104 17.64 -7.81 18.29
C GLN A 104 16.22 -8.08 18.77
N TRP A 105 15.75 -9.31 18.58
CA TRP A 105 14.38 -9.72 18.94
C TRP A 105 14.06 -9.58 20.43
N ASP A 106 15.08 -9.72 21.28
CA ASP A 106 14.97 -9.65 22.74
C ASP A 106 14.73 -8.24 23.27
N TRP A 107 15.05 -7.21 22.47
CA TRP A 107 14.95 -5.82 22.89
C TRP A 107 14.16 -5.01 21.87
N GLN A 108 12.88 -4.79 22.17
CA GLN A 108 11.97 -4.00 21.34
C GLN A 108 11.62 -2.70 22.04
N CYS A 109 11.89 -1.57 21.39
CA CYS A 109 11.43 -0.25 21.82
C CYS A 109 10.16 0.09 21.02
N ILE A 110 9.08 0.45 21.70
CA ILE A 110 7.86 0.96 21.08
C ILE A 110 7.91 2.48 21.21
N ASP A 111 7.98 3.20 20.08
CA ASP A 111 7.74 4.63 20.06
C ASP A 111 6.26 4.93 19.77
N GLY A 112 5.80 6.09 20.23
CA GLY A 112 4.42 6.52 20.05
C GLY A 112 4.37 8.04 20.01
N ALA A 113 3.74 8.59 18.98
CA ALA A 113 3.49 10.02 18.89
C ALA A 113 2.01 10.29 19.20
N MET A 114 1.74 10.96 20.34
CA MET A 114 0.42 11.51 20.62
C MET A 114 0.34 12.94 20.12
N SER A 115 -0.30 13.15 18.97
CA SER A 115 -0.68 14.50 18.53
C SER A 115 -1.97 14.94 19.23
N LYS A 116 -2.01 16.18 19.73
CA LYS A 116 -3.25 16.81 20.22
C LYS A 116 -4.34 16.74 19.14
N ALA A 117 -5.56 16.37 19.52
CA ALA A 117 -6.72 16.49 18.65
C ALA A 117 -6.89 17.96 18.20
N PRO A 118 -7.01 18.27 16.89
CA PRO A 118 -7.07 19.65 16.39
C PRO A 118 -8.23 20.50 16.94
N LEU A 119 -9.19 19.89 17.62
CA LEU A 119 -10.44 20.50 18.10
C LEU A 119 -10.77 20.12 19.54
N GLY A 120 -9.77 19.96 20.41
CA GLY A 120 -9.99 19.88 21.86
C GLY A 120 -10.50 21.21 22.39
N GLY A 121 -11.80 21.49 22.18
CA GLY A 121 -12.45 22.76 22.47
C GLY A 121 -12.25 23.23 23.92
N GLU A 122 -12.27 24.54 24.10
CA GLU A 122 -12.16 25.18 25.41
C GLU A 122 -13.26 24.66 26.35
N LYS A 123 -12.87 24.31 27.58
CA LYS A 123 -13.83 23.89 28.61
C LYS A 123 -14.61 25.12 29.08
N ASN A 124 -15.71 25.44 28.39
CA ASN A 124 -16.75 26.35 28.90
C ASN A 124 -17.60 25.64 29.97
N ARG A 125 -16.98 25.24 31.09
CA ARG A 125 -17.73 24.86 32.29
C ARG A 125 -17.85 26.09 33.18
N ALA A 126 -19.09 26.51 33.44
CA ALA A 126 -19.37 27.57 34.40
C ALA A 126 -18.80 27.18 35.78
N GLN A 127 -18.04 28.10 36.39
CA GLN A 127 -17.61 27.94 37.77
C GLN A 127 -18.84 28.05 38.68
N SER A 128 -18.98 27.11 39.63
CA SER A 128 -19.98 27.20 40.67
C SER A 128 -19.58 28.32 41.63
N HIS A 129 -20.38 29.37 41.72
CA HIS A 129 -20.29 30.32 42.82
C HIS A 129 -20.85 29.65 44.07
N GLY A 130 -20.05 29.65 45.13
CA GLY A 130 -20.46 29.23 46.47
C GLY A 130 -21.30 30.28 47.17
#